data_AF-A0A522CXQ9-F1
#
_entry.id   AF-A0A522CXQ9-F1
#
_cell.length_a   1.000
_cell.length_b   1.000
_cell.length_c   1.000
_cell.angle_alpha   90.00
_cell.angle_beta   90.00
_cell.angle_gamma   90.00
#
_symmetry.space_group_name_H-M   'P 1'
#
loop_
_entity.id
_entity.type
_entity.pdbx_description
1 polymer ?
#
loop_
_entity_poly.entity_id
_entity_poly.type
_entity_poly.pdbx_seq_one_letter_code
_entity_poly.pdbx_strand_id
1 'polypeptide(L)'
;MSNLTLQDVTPEQLLCMGDGLLRGGQSGLAKSVYEVALKRTNKLDMRQRLRVRHGLAAAANHRTMTCLDLLETMESRGWKNAFVGDGLATWLKTLPFELDDRFQEISARHASLLPLANWQWNLTTMLWAVQTTRNIPGDFVELGVFKGHTTLFCADYVEFGGWPKTWWLYDTFEGIPEDQQNPGWKKMNDALYVNSFSYEEVAERFSGFPNIKVIKGRVPEVLQTGAPEQVALMHVDMNNAPAEIGALEFFFERLAPGGIIVFDDFCWATARTQYNAEVEWFAARGLHVLPMPTGQGVFVKS
;
A
#
# COMPACT_ATOMS: atom_id res chain seq x y z
N MET A 1 32.14 -26.77 -0.51
CA MET A 1 30.75 -27.07 -0.09
C MET A 1 30.29 -28.27 -0.89
N SER A 2 29.77 -29.31 -0.25
CA SER A 2 29.17 -30.46 -0.93
C SER A 2 27.86 -30.02 -1.59
N ASN A 3 27.69 -30.34 -2.88
CA ASN A 3 26.41 -30.17 -3.59
C ASN A 3 25.42 -31.21 -3.08
N LEU A 4 24.72 -30.88 -1.99
CA LEU A 4 23.64 -31.71 -1.46
C LEU A 4 22.38 -31.48 -2.32
N THR A 5 21.88 -32.53 -2.98
CA THR A 5 20.58 -32.50 -3.65
C THR A 5 19.55 -33.14 -2.74
N LEU A 6 18.59 -32.34 -2.26
CA LEU A 6 17.46 -32.85 -1.47
C LEU A 6 16.31 -33.23 -2.41
N GLN A 7 15.90 -34.50 -2.40
CA GLN A 7 14.74 -35.01 -3.14
C GLN A 7 13.51 -35.09 -2.21
N ASP A 8 12.32 -34.99 -2.79
CA ASP A 8 11.02 -35.17 -2.11
C ASP A 8 10.76 -34.27 -0.88
N VAL A 9 11.35 -33.07 -0.87
CA VAL A 9 11.14 -32.10 0.20
C VAL A 9 9.71 -31.54 0.17
N THR A 10 8.96 -31.77 1.25
CA THR A 10 7.59 -31.30 1.46
C THR A 10 7.51 -29.78 1.63
N PRO A 11 6.36 -29.13 1.37
CA PRO A 11 6.16 -27.71 1.67
C PRO A 11 6.44 -27.35 3.13
N GLU A 12 6.09 -28.22 4.08
CA GLU A 12 6.38 -28.07 5.51
C GLU A 12 7.89 -28.04 5.77
N GLN A 13 8.66 -28.93 5.15
CA GLN A 13 10.12 -28.93 5.27
C GLN A 13 10.75 -27.71 4.61
N LEU A 14 10.24 -27.29 3.44
CA LEU A 14 10.72 -26.07 2.79
C LEU A 14 10.42 -24.82 3.62
N LEU A 15 9.26 -24.75 4.28
CA LEU A 15 8.95 -23.68 5.23
C LEU A 15 10.00 -23.63 6.35
N CYS A 16 10.29 -24.77 7.01
CA CYS A 16 11.32 -24.83 8.06
C CYS A 16 12.72 -24.45 7.55
N MET A 17 13.08 -24.87 6.32
CA MET A 17 14.34 -24.48 5.69
C MET A 17 14.41 -22.97 5.45
N GLY A 18 13.33 -22.38 4.94
CA GLY A 18 13.23 -20.93 4.76
C GLY A 18 13.35 -20.19 6.09
N ASP A 19 12.68 -20.64 7.15
CA ASP A 19 12.75 -20.04 8.48
C ASP A 19 14.19 -20.08 9.01
N GLY A 20 14.88 -21.22 8.86
CA GLY A 20 16.29 -21.37 9.22
C GLY A 20 17.23 -20.47 8.41
N LEU A 21 17.00 -20.32 7.12
CA LEU A 21 17.77 -19.40 6.26
C LEU A 21 17.55 -17.94 6.64
N LEU A 22 16.32 -17.57 6.95
CA LEU A 22 15.98 -16.22 7.40
C LEU A 22 16.68 -15.90 8.73
N ARG A 23 16.68 -16.85 9.68
CA ARG A 23 17.47 -16.79 10.93
C ARG A 23 18.97 -16.67 10.69
N GLY A 24 19.48 -17.34 9.65
CA GLY A 24 20.87 -17.26 9.23
C GLY A 24 21.24 -15.99 8.45
N GLY A 25 20.32 -15.02 8.32
CA GLY A 25 20.56 -13.78 7.57
C GLY A 25 20.54 -13.94 6.05
N GLN A 26 20.11 -15.10 5.53
CA GLN A 26 20.06 -15.40 4.10
C GLN A 26 18.66 -15.13 3.52
N SER A 27 18.17 -13.89 3.66
CA SER A 27 16.81 -13.50 3.25
C SER A 27 16.50 -13.79 1.79
N GLY A 28 17.43 -13.54 0.86
CA GLY A 28 17.25 -13.84 -0.56
C GLY A 28 17.05 -15.33 -0.85
N LEU A 29 17.79 -16.20 -0.16
CA LEU A 29 17.64 -17.65 -0.30
C LEU A 29 16.35 -18.12 0.38
N ALA A 30 16.03 -17.59 1.56
CA ALA A 30 14.76 -17.86 2.25
C ALA A 30 13.55 -17.51 1.35
N LYS A 31 13.56 -16.32 0.75
CA LYS A 31 12.55 -15.87 -0.23
C LYS A 31 12.37 -16.90 -1.35
N SER A 32 13.48 -17.32 -1.95
CA SER A 32 13.47 -18.28 -3.06
C SER A 32 12.91 -19.65 -2.62
N VAL A 33 13.25 -20.10 -1.41
CA VAL A 33 12.72 -21.35 -0.83
C VAL A 33 11.21 -21.25 -0.59
N TYR A 34 10.71 -20.12 -0.06
CA TYR A 34 9.28 -19.91 0.13
C TYR A 34 8.53 -19.87 -1.21
N GLU A 35 9.08 -19.27 -2.26
CA GLU A 35 8.48 -19.27 -3.60
C GLU A 35 8.35 -20.69 -4.16
N VAL A 36 9.37 -21.52 -3.98
CA VAL A 36 9.31 -22.95 -4.37
C VAL A 36 8.24 -23.69 -3.55
N ALA A 37 8.16 -23.43 -2.25
CA ALA A 37 7.15 -24.04 -1.38
C ALA A 37 5.72 -23.63 -1.79
N LEU A 38 5.50 -22.36 -2.13
CA LEU A 38 4.21 -21.82 -2.59
C LEU A 38 3.74 -22.51 -3.88
N LYS A 39 4.67 -22.81 -4.79
CA LYS A 39 4.38 -23.54 -6.04
C LYS A 39 4.05 -25.03 -5.80
N ARG A 40 4.44 -25.59 -4.65
CA ARG A 40 4.27 -27.01 -4.32
C ARG A 40 3.06 -27.30 -3.43
N THR A 41 2.33 -26.29 -2.98
CA THR A 41 1.18 -26.47 -2.08
C THR A 41 -0.09 -25.78 -2.58
N ASN A 42 -1.19 -26.54 -2.51
CA ASN A 42 -2.55 -26.05 -2.72
C ASN A 42 -3.34 -25.96 -1.40
N LYS A 43 -2.73 -26.33 -0.26
CA LYS A 43 -3.39 -26.22 1.05
C LYS A 43 -3.43 -24.74 1.46
N LEU A 44 -4.64 -24.22 1.68
CA LEU A 44 -4.84 -22.81 1.99
C LEU A 44 -4.06 -22.35 3.24
N ASP A 45 -4.10 -23.14 4.32
CA ASP A 45 -3.38 -22.82 5.56
C ASP A 45 -1.86 -22.74 5.34
N MET A 46 -1.30 -23.68 4.58
CA MET A 46 0.12 -23.66 4.22
C MET A 46 0.48 -22.46 3.33
N ARG A 47 -0.36 -22.13 2.35
CA ARG A 47 -0.13 -20.98 1.46
C ARG A 47 -0.07 -19.67 2.24
N GLN A 48 -1.00 -19.46 3.18
CA GLN A 48 -1.03 -18.28 4.04
C GLN A 48 0.27 -18.15 4.85
N ARG A 49 0.69 -19.23 5.51
CA ARG A 49 1.92 -19.27 6.32
C ARG A 49 3.17 -18.96 5.48
N LEU A 50 3.25 -19.48 4.27
CA LEU A 50 4.35 -19.25 3.34
C LEU A 50 4.36 -17.83 2.76
N ARG A 51 3.19 -17.25 2.47
CA ARG A 51 3.09 -15.88 1.92
C ARG A 51 3.54 -14.82 2.92
N VAL A 52 3.11 -14.92 4.17
CA VAL A 52 3.54 -13.99 5.22
C VAL A 52 5.07 -14.03 5.36
N ARG A 53 5.67 -15.23 5.38
CA ARG A 53 7.13 -15.44 5.42
C ARG A 53 7.85 -14.96 4.17
N HIS A 54 7.26 -15.17 2.99
CA HIS A 54 7.78 -14.66 1.73
C HIS A 54 7.87 -13.14 1.75
N GLY A 55 6.83 -12.45 2.22
CA GLY A 55 6.85 -11.00 2.41
C GLY A 55 7.94 -10.54 3.38
N LEU A 56 8.07 -11.20 4.54
CA LEU A 56 9.12 -10.92 5.52
C LEU A 56 10.54 -11.08 4.94
N ALA A 57 10.74 -12.07 4.06
CA ALA A 57 12.02 -12.29 3.39
C ALA A 57 12.26 -11.33 2.22
N ALA A 58 11.20 -10.92 1.52
CA ALA A 58 11.27 -10.02 0.37
C ALA A 58 11.61 -8.57 0.75
N ALA A 59 11.15 -8.10 1.91
CA ALA A 59 11.53 -6.80 2.48
C ALA A 59 12.21 -6.97 3.84
N ALA A 60 13.29 -7.76 3.87
CA ALA A 60 14.01 -8.02 5.10
C ALA A 60 14.58 -6.72 5.72
N ASN A 61 14.28 -6.50 7.00
CA ASN A 61 14.70 -5.34 7.78
C ASN A 61 15.07 -5.77 9.22
N HIS A 62 15.42 -4.82 10.08
CA HIS A 62 15.84 -5.10 11.46
C HIS A 62 14.77 -5.78 12.34
N ARG A 63 13.49 -5.71 11.94
CA ARG A 63 12.35 -6.31 12.65
C ARG A 63 11.98 -7.69 12.15
N THR A 64 12.45 -8.09 10.97
CA THR A 64 12.09 -9.36 10.30
C THR A 64 12.15 -10.56 11.24
N MET A 65 13.20 -10.68 12.05
CA MET A 65 13.33 -11.78 13.00
C MET A 65 12.29 -11.74 14.12
N THR A 66 12.01 -10.55 14.64
CA THR A 66 10.97 -10.38 15.68
C THR A 66 9.59 -10.72 15.12
N CYS A 67 9.32 -10.33 13.87
CA CYS A 67 8.07 -10.68 13.18
C CYS A 67 7.94 -12.18 12.93
N LEU A 68 9.03 -12.85 12.54
CA LEU A 68 9.05 -14.31 12.40
C LEU A 68 8.79 -15.01 13.74
N ASP A 69 9.47 -14.57 14.80
CA ASP A 69 9.30 -15.14 16.15
C ASP A 69 7.86 -14.95 16.66
N LEU A 70 7.25 -13.79 16.41
CA LEU A 70 5.84 -13.53 16.72
C LEU A 70 4.92 -14.49 15.96
N LEU A 71 5.12 -14.62 14.65
CA LEU A 71 4.33 -15.51 13.81
C LEU A 71 4.44 -16.98 14.26
N GLU A 72 5.66 -17.47 14.50
CA GLU A 72 5.88 -18.82 15.01
C GLU A 72 5.26 -19.03 16.40
N THR A 73 5.34 -18.02 17.28
CA THR A 73 4.69 -18.07 18.60
C THR A 73 3.17 -18.22 18.45
N MET A 74 2.54 -17.50 17.53
CA MET A 74 1.12 -17.63 17.23
C MET A 74 0.77 -19.02 16.68
N GLU A 75 1.55 -19.50 15.73
CA GLU A 75 1.36 -20.82 15.11
C GLU A 75 1.52 -21.96 16.14
N SER A 76 2.46 -21.84 17.08
CA SER A 76 2.67 -22.81 18.16
C SER A 76 1.44 -22.98 19.07
N ARG A 77 0.55 -21.97 19.10
CA ARG A 77 -0.73 -22.00 19.83
C ARG A 77 -1.90 -22.52 18.99
N GLY A 78 -1.63 -23.00 17.78
CA GLY A 78 -2.63 -23.53 16.84
C GLY A 78 -3.32 -22.45 16.00
N TRP A 79 -2.83 -21.21 16.00
CA TRP A 79 -3.42 -20.14 15.20
C TRP A 79 -2.92 -20.21 13.76
N LYS A 80 -3.74 -20.78 12.88
CA LYS A 80 -3.40 -20.97 11.46
C LYS A 80 -3.66 -19.73 10.59
N ASN A 81 -4.57 -18.85 11.03
CA ASN A 81 -4.92 -17.61 10.33
C ASN A 81 -4.25 -16.44 11.03
N ALA A 82 -2.94 -16.31 10.85
CA ALA A 82 -2.14 -15.22 11.37
C ALA A 82 -1.52 -14.42 10.22
N PHE A 83 -1.46 -13.11 10.38
CA PHE A 83 -0.80 -12.19 9.46
C PHE A 83 0.11 -11.30 10.28
N VAL A 84 1.34 -11.10 9.83
CA VAL A 84 2.30 -10.17 10.43
C VAL A 84 2.96 -9.39 9.29
N GLY A 85 2.72 -8.08 9.26
CA GLY A 85 3.32 -7.13 8.33
C GLY A 85 3.79 -5.89 9.06
N ASP A 86 4.61 -5.05 8.41
CA ASP A 86 5.24 -3.86 9.02
C ASP A 86 4.23 -2.95 9.74
N GLY A 87 4.07 -3.15 11.06
CA GLY A 87 3.17 -2.37 11.93
C GLY A 87 1.83 -3.03 12.26
N LEU A 88 1.45 -4.16 11.64
CA LEU A 88 0.17 -4.83 11.88
C LEU A 88 0.32 -6.35 12.02
N ALA A 89 -0.14 -6.87 13.15
CA ALA A 89 -0.31 -8.31 13.37
C ALA A 89 -1.79 -8.62 13.62
N THR A 90 -2.33 -9.61 12.91
CA THR A 90 -3.70 -10.10 13.12
C THR A 90 -3.70 -11.60 13.33
N TRP A 91 -4.59 -12.07 14.21
CA TRP A 91 -4.84 -13.49 14.46
C TRP A 91 -6.33 -13.69 14.71
N LEU A 92 -6.81 -14.91 14.44
CA LEU A 92 -8.23 -15.25 14.55
C LEU A 92 -9.10 -14.36 13.66
N LYS A 93 -8.55 -13.92 12.53
CA LYS A 93 -9.25 -13.16 11.49
C LYS A 93 -9.34 -13.99 10.22
N THR A 94 -10.39 -13.75 9.47
CA THR A 94 -10.42 -14.10 8.06
C THR A 94 -9.55 -13.10 7.33
N LEU A 95 -8.75 -13.55 6.36
CA LEU A 95 -7.93 -12.71 5.50
C LEU A 95 -8.52 -12.78 4.08
N PRO A 96 -9.49 -11.91 3.72
CA PRO A 96 -10.20 -12.04 2.44
C PRO A 96 -9.28 -11.97 1.23
N PHE A 97 -8.26 -11.10 1.28
CA PHE A 97 -7.25 -10.99 0.24
C PHE A 97 -6.45 -12.28 0.04
N GLU A 98 -6.33 -13.17 1.04
CA GLU A 98 -5.67 -14.48 0.87
C GLU A 98 -6.54 -15.47 0.10
N LEU A 99 -7.85 -15.29 0.14
CA LEU A 99 -8.84 -16.11 -0.57
C LEU A 99 -9.07 -15.64 -2.01
N ASP A 100 -8.51 -14.49 -2.37
CA ASP A 100 -8.66 -13.87 -3.68
C ASP A 100 -7.38 -14.08 -4.51
N ASP A 101 -7.43 -15.05 -5.42
CA ASP A 101 -6.29 -15.36 -6.29
C ASP A 101 -5.91 -14.19 -7.20
N ARG A 102 -6.88 -13.39 -7.66
CA ARG A 102 -6.64 -12.22 -8.51
C ARG A 102 -5.90 -11.14 -7.73
N PHE A 103 -6.35 -10.86 -6.49
CA PHE A 103 -5.66 -9.93 -5.60
C PHE A 103 -4.20 -10.33 -5.45
N GLN A 104 -3.94 -11.60 -5.19
CA GLN A 104 -2.60 -12.09 -4.88
C GLN A 104 -1.68 -12.10 -6.08
N GLU A 105 -2.20 -12.45 -7.25
CA GLU A 105 -1.45 -12.38 -8.51
C GLU A 105 -1.03 -10.93 -8.81
N ILE A 106 -1.96 -9.98 -8.71
CA ILE A 106 -1.70 -8.56 -9.02
C ILE A 106 -0.77 -7.94 -7.96
N SER A 107 -0.95 -8.26 -6.67
CA SER A 107 -0.03 -7.81 -5.62
C SER A 107 1.39 -8.32 -5.88
N ALA A 108 1.55 -9.58 -6.27
CA ALA A 108 2.87 -10.14 -6.58
C ALA A 108 3.50 -9.50 -7.81
N ARG A 109 2.70 -9.21 -8.85
CA ARG A 109 3.14 -8.54 -10.08
C ARG A 109 3.72 -7.15 -9.80
N HIS A 110 3.13 -6.42 -8.86
CA HIS A 110 3.47 -5.02 -8.58
C HIS A 110 4.35 -4.84 -7.33
N ALA A 111 4.70 -5.91 -6.64
CA ALA A 111 5.39 -5.87 -5.34
C ALA A 111 6.71 -5.06 -5.34
N SER A 112 7.41 -4.96 -6.47
CA SER A 112 8.65 -4.18 -6.57
C SER A 112 8.45 -2.66 -6.53
N LEU A 113 7.22 -2.17 -6.67
CA LEU A 113 6.91 -0.74 -6.68
C LEU A 113 6.75 -0.17 -5.27
N LEU A 114 6.56 -1.02 -4.26
CA LEU A 114 6.43 -0.61 -2.86
C LEU A 114 7.63 -1.13 -2.04
N PRO A 115 8.30 -0.27 -1.24
CA PRO A 115 9.42 -0.70 -0.41
C PRO A 115 8.97 -1.43 0.87
N LEU A 116 7.66 -1.58 1.10
CA LEU A 116 7.07 -2.17 2.28
C LEU A 116 6.52 -3.57 1.98
N ALA A 117 6.82 -4.55 2.83
CA ALA A 117 6.22 -5.86 2.74
C ALA A 117 4.84 -5.89 3.41
N ASN A 118 4.03 -6.86 3.00
CA ASN A 118 2.80 -7.21 3.67
C ASN A 118 1.79 -6.04 3.78
N TRP A 119 1.59 -5.33 2.67
CA TRP A 119 0.69 -4.17 2.53
C TRP A 119 -0.76 -4.54 2.14
N GLN A 120 -1.15 -5.81 2.27
CA GLN A 120 -2.42 -6.31 1.73
C GLN A 120 -3.65 -5.67 2.40
N TRP A 121 -3.57 -5.35 3.69
CA TRP A 121 -4.68 -4.65 4.36
C TRP A 121 -4.89 -3.24 3.82
N ASN A 122 -3.83 -2.48 3.55
CA ASN A 122 -3.92 -1.14 2.97
C ASN A 122 -4.48 -1.19 1.54
N LEU A 123 -4.01 -2.13 0.72
CA LEU A 123 -4.56 -2.39 -0.61
C LEU A 123 -6.03 -2.83 -0.56
N THR A 124 -6.44 -3.56 0.48
CA THR A 124 -7.84 -3.96 0.68
C THR A 124 -8.73 -2.73 0.93
N THR A 125 -8.29 -1.78 1.76
CA THR A 125 -9.00 -0.51 1.99
C THR A 125 -9.16 0.27 0.68
N MET A 126 -8.07 0.41 -0.07
CA MET A 126 -8.08 1.15 -1.33
C MET A 126 -8.95 0.49 -2.40
N LEU A 127 -8.86 -0.83 -2.54
CA LEU A 127 -9.70 -1.57 -3.46
C LEU A 127 -11.19 -1.47 -3.09
N TRP A 128 -11.51 -1.55 -1.79
CA TRP A 128 -12.87 -1.32 -1.30
C TRP A 128 -13.38 0.08 -1.68
N ALA A 129 -12.56 1.12 -1.50
CA ALA A 129 -12.94 2.49 -1.81
C ALA A 129 -13.18 2.68 -3.33
N VAL A 130 -12.29 2.16 -4.17
CA VAL A 130 -12.42 2.16 -5.65
C VAL A 130 -13.69 1.45 -6.11
N GLN A 131 -13.97 0.26 -5.57
CA GLN A 131 -15.17 -0.50 -5.95
C GLN A 131 -16.45 0.19 -5.47
N THR A 132 -16.45 0.74 -4.25
CA THR A 132 -17.62 1.41 -3.66
C THR A 132 -17.97 2.69 -4.41
N THR A 133 -16.96 3.41 -4.89
CA THR A 133 -17.13 4.69 -5.61
C THR A 133 -17.34 4.53 -7.11
N ARG A 134 -17.41 3.30 -7.63
CA ARG A 134 -17.61 3.00 -9.06
C ARG A 134 -18.79 3.74 -9.69
N ASN A 135 -19.91 3.84 -8.98
CA ASN A 135 -21.14 4.46 -9.49
C ASN A 135 -21.41 5.84 -8.89
N ILE A 136 -20.53 6.34 -8.02
CA ILE A 136 -20.63 7.69 -7.47
C ILE A 136 -20.19 8.68 -8.55
N PRO A 137 -20.94 9.75 -8.85
CA PRO A 137 -20.53 10.77 -9.82
C PRO A 137 -19.18 11.40 -9.49
N GLY A 138 -18.42 11.76 -10.52
CA GLY A 138 -17.07 12.32 -10.39
C GLY A 138 -15.94 11.33 -10.66
N ASP A 139 -14.74 11.88 -10.72
CA ASP A 139 -13.50 11.19 -11.05
C ASP A 139 -12.73 10.76 -9.80
N PHE A 140 -11.64 10.00 -9.99
CA PHE A 140 -10.74 9.61 -8.91
C PHE A 140 -9.51 10.51 -8.89
N VAL A 141 -9.01 10.85 -7.72
CA VAL A 141 -7.75 11.59 -7.56
C VAL A 141 -6.82 10.85 -6.60
N GLU A 142 -5.53 10.80 -6.94
CA GLU A 142 -4.44 10.40 -6.05
C GLU A 142 -3.47 11.57 -5.91
N LEU A 143 -3.13 11.88 -4.67
CA LEU A 143 -2.30 13.01 -4.27
C LEU A 143 -1.09 12.45 -3.55
N GLY A 144 0.07 12.47 -4.21
CA GLY A 144 1.20 11.63 -3.84
C GLY A 144 1.08 10.24 -4.46
N VAL A 145 1.85 10.00 -5.51
CA VAL A 145 1.77 8.83 -6.40
C VAL A 145 2.98 7.94 -6.19
N PHE A 146 4.15 8.52 -5.88
CA PHE A 146 5.41 7.82 -5.81
C PHE A 146 5.65 7.01 -7.11
N LYS A 147 5.82 5.69 -7.01
CA LYS A 147 6.00 4.78 -8.14
C LYS A 147 4.67 4.28 -8.74
N GLY A 148 3.52 4.70 -8.20
CA GLY A 148 2.18 4.37 -8.69
C GLY A 148 1.66 2.99 -8.27
N HIS A 149 2.21 2.39 -7.21
CA HIS A 149 1.88 1.02 -6.78
C HIS A 149 0.38 0.82 -6.51
N THR A 150 -0.21 1.67 -5.64
CA THR A 150 -1.59 1.52 -5.16
C THR A 150 -2.59 1.70 -6.30
N THR A 151 -2.44 2.75 -7.10
CA THR A 151 -3.28 3.00 -8.28
C THR A 151 -3.14 1.89 -9.31
N LEU A 152 -1.91 1.46 -9.66
CA LEU A 152 -1.72 0.40 -10.66
C LEU A 152 -2.34 -0.93 -10.19
N PHE A 153 -2.15 -1.28 -8.92
CA PHE A 153 -2.79 -2.45 -8.31
C PHE A 153 -4.32 -2.41 -8.47
N CYS A 154 -4.94 -1.30 -8.05
CA CYS A 154 -6.39 -1.16 -8.12
C CYS A 154 -6.89 -1.14 -9.56
N ALA A 155 -6.21 -0.40 -10.45
CA ALA A 155 -6.59 -0.23 -11.85
C ALA A 155 -6.56 -1.56 -12.62
N ASP A 156 -5.52 -2.38 -12.43
CA ASP A 156 -5.45 -3.74 -12.96
C ASP A 156 -6.53 -4.63 -12.36
N TYR A 157 -6.78 -4.52 -11.05
CA TYR A 157 -7.74 -5.39 -10.37
C TYR A 157 -9.16 -5.16 -10.90
N VAL A 158 -9.58 -3.90 -11.06
CA VAL A 158 -10.95 -3.55 -11.48
C VAL A 158 -11.12 -3.32 -12.98
N GLU A 159 -10.04 -3.50 -13.75
CA GLU A 159 -10.00 -3.26 -15.20
C GLU A 159 -10.43 -1.83 -15.52
N PHE A 160 -9.82 -0.87 -14.82
CA PHE A 160 -10.23 0.54 -14.80
C PHE A 160 -10.23 1.20 -16.18
N GLY A 161 -9.43 0.70 -17.13
CA GLY A 161 -9.42 1.16 -18.52
C GLY A 161 -10.78 1.10 -19.23
N GLY A 162 -11.70 0.24 -18.75
CA GLY A 162 -13.07 0.15 -19.27
C GLY A 162 -14.09 1.02 -18.54
N TRP A 163 -13.69 1.82 -17.55
CA TRP A 163 -14.61 2.62 -16.74
C TRP A 163 -14.84 4.01 -17.35
N PRO A 164 -16.05 4.57 -17.27
CA PRO A 164 -16.35 5.93 -17.72
C PRO A 164 -15.95 6.97 -16.66
N LYS A 165 -14.71 6.89 -16.18
CA LYS A 165 -14.11 7.76 -15.16
C LYS A 165 -12.68 8.04 -15.53
N THR A 166 -12.16 9.18 -15.09
CA THR A 166 -10.72 9.48 -15.14
C THR A 166 -10.11 9.29 -13.75
N TRP A 167 -8.89 8.76 -13.68
CA TRP A 167 -8.07 8.79 -12.47
C TRP A 167 -6.94 9.80 -12.65
N TRP A 168 -6.92 10.84 -11.82
CA TRP A 168 -5.95 11.93 -11.88
C TRP A 168 -4.88 11.72 -10.81
N LEU A 169 -3.63 11.59 -11.22
CA LEU A 169 -2.50 11.28 -10.34
C LEU A 169 -1.58 12.51 -10.26
N TYR A 170 -1.45 13.10 -9.08
CA TYR A 170 -0.64 14.31 -8.86
C TYR A 170 0.56 14.02 -7.96
N ASP A 171 1.76 14.31 -8.45
CA ASP A 171 3.00 14.19 -7.67
C ASP A 171 4.05 15.16 -8.20
N THR A 172 5.02 15.52 -7.37
CA THR A 172 6.19 16.29 -7.83
C THR A 172 7.11 15.43 -8.70
N PHE A 173 7.16 14.12 -8.47
CA PHE A 173 8.17 13.17 -8.99
C PHE A 173 9.61 13.60 -8.71
N GLU A 174 9.78 14.50 -7.73
CA GLU A 174 11.05 15.13 -7.35
C GLU A 174 11.27 15.08 -5.82
N GLY A 175 10.40 14.35 -5.11
CA GLY A 175 10.35 14.29 -3.65
C GLY A 175 9.52 15.41 -3.01
N ILE A 176 9.46 15.38 -1.68
CA ILE A 176 8.70 16.37 -0.89
C ILE A 176 9.45 17.71 -0.94
N PRO A 177 8.80 18.82 -1.34
CA PRO A 177 9.42 20.15 -1.34
C PRO A 177 9.94 20.57 0.03
N GLU A 178 11.07 21.27 0.09
CA GLU A 178 11.78 21.60 1.34
C GLU A 178 10.89 22.35 2.36
N ASP A 179 10.03 23.25 1.89
CA ASP A 179 9.09 24.03 2.71
C ASP A 179 7.82 23.24 3.10
N GLN A 180 7.64 22.05 2.55
CA GLN A 180 6.59 21.09 2.92
C GLN A 180 7.12 19.90 3.72
N GLN A 181 8.44 19.78 3.90
CA GLN A 181 9.03 18.66 4.62
C GLN A 181 8.78 18.74 6.13
N ASN A 182 8.44 17.58 6.72
CA ASN A 182 8.47 17.41 8.17
C ASN A 182 9.91 17.58 8.72
N PRO A 183 10.10 18.19 9.91
CA PRO A 183 11.42 18.31 10.52
C PRO A 183 12.16 16.96 10.63
N GLY A 184 13.40 16.90 10.16
CA GLY A 184 14.23 15.68 10.18
C GLY A 184 14.02 14.72 9.01
N TRP A 185 13.09 15.00 8.08
CA TRP A 185 12.82 14.11 6.95
C TRP A 185 13.80 14.23 5.79
N LYS A 186 14.64 15.26 5.73
CA LYS A 186 15.53 15.52 4.59
C LYS A 186 16.31 14.28 4.12
N LYS A 187 16.98 13.59 5.04
CA LYS A 187 17.80 12.40 4.70
C LYS A 187 16.94 11.27 4.13
N MET A 188 15.73 11.07 4.65
CA MET A 188 14.82 10.05 4.17
C MET A 188 14.23 10.43 2.82
N ASN A 189 13.87 11.71 2.63
CA ASN A 189 13.38 12.23 1.36
C ASN A 189 14.41 12.05 0.24
N ASP A 190 15.67 12.42 0.51
CA ASP A 190 16.77 12.28 -0.43
C ASP A 190 17.07 10.81 -0.78
N ALA A 191 16.83 9.88 0.16
CA ALA A 191 17.11 8.46 -0.03
C ALA A 191 15.97 7.69 -0.72
N LEU A 192 14.71 8.04 -0.43
CA LEU A 192 13.54 7.28 -0.88
C LEU A 192 12.85 7.88 -2.10
N TYR A 193 12.90 9.20 -2.29
CA TYR A 193 12.12 9.87 -3.31
C TYR A 193 13.01 10.48 -4.40
N VAL A 194 13.95 11.32 -4.01
CA VAL A 194 14.79 12.09 -4.94
C VAL A 194 15.62 11.16 -5.83
N ASN A 195 15.50 11.30 -7.15
CA ASN A 195 16.23 10.53 -8.18
C ASN A 195 16.09 9.00 -8.07
N SER A 196 15.07 8.50 -7.36
CA SER A 196 14.84 7.06 -7.18
C SER A 196 13.88 6.45 -8.21
N PHE A 197 13.17 7.32 -8.93
CA PHE A 197 12.32 7.08 -10.10
C PHE A 197 12.15 8.41 -10.84
N SER A 198 11.61 8.39 -12.07
CA SER A 198 11.29 9.62 -12.82
C SER A 198 9.79 9.74 -13.13
N TYR A 199 9.37 10.96 -13.48
CA TYR A 199 8.02 11.22 -14.00
C TYR A 199 7.74 10.36 -15.24
N GLU A 200 8.69 10.28 -16.17
CA GLU A 200 8.55 9.52 -17.42
C GLU A 200 8.36 8.03 -17.15
N GLU A 201 9.09 7.46 -16.19
CA GLU A 201 8.93 6.06 -15.79
C GLU A 201 7.53 5.79 -15.21
N VAL A 202 6.96 6.73 -14.46
CA VAL A 202 5.61 6.60 -13.91
C VAL A 202 4.55 6.85 -14.98
N ALA A 203 4.72 7.85 -15.83
CA ALA A 203 3.83 8.12 -16.95
C ALA A 203 3.75 6.94 -17.92
N GLU A 204 4.90 6.34 -18.28
CA GLU A 204 4.95 5.16 -19.13
C GLU A 204 4.24 3.96 -18.48
N ARG A 205 4.34 3.81 -17.16
CA ARG A 205 3.66 2.72 -16.43
C ARG A 205 2.14 2.76 -16.58
N PHE A 206 1.58 3.95 -16.74
CA PHE A 206 0.14 4.14 -16.93
C PHE A 206 -0.26 4.35 -18.41
N SER A 207 0.67 4.25 -19.36
CA SER A 207 0.40 4.51 -20.79
C SER A 207 -0.65 3.57 -21.40
N GLY A 208 -0.81 2.37 -20.83
CA GLY A 208 -1.85 1.40 -21.21
C GLY A 208 -3.27 1.75 -20.75
N PHE A 209 -3.43 2.76 -19.88
CA PHE A 209 -4.73 3.19 -19.38
C PHE A 209 -5.15 4.52 -20.03
N PRO A 210 -6.15 4.52 -20.94
CA PRO A 210 -6.54 5.74 -21.67
C PRO A 210 -7.17 6.82 -20.77
N ASN A 211 -7.57 6.43 -19.56
CA ASN A 211 -8.29 7.24 -18.60
C ASN A 211 -7.54 7.43 -17.27
N ILE A 212 -6.24 7.17 -17.24
CA ILE A 212 -5.37 7.57 -16.11
C ILE A 212 -4.46 8.71 -16.58
N LYS A 213 -4.44 9.80 -15.83
CA LYS A 213 -3.67 11.02 -16.14
C LYS A 213 -2.62 11.23 -15.08
N VAL A 214 -1.34 11.15 -15.45
CA VAL A 214 -0.21 11.46 -14.57
C VAL A 214 0.16 12.93 -14.75
N ILE A 215 0.15 13.70 -13.68
CA ILE A 215 0.34 15.14 -13.69
C ILE A 215 1.49 15.49 -12.75
N LYS A 216 2.57 16.02 -13.34
CA LYS A 216 3.72 16.51 -12.58
C LYS A 216 3.45 17.90 -12.03
N GLY A 217 3.53 18.03 -10.71
CA GLY A 217 3.54 19.31 -10.02
C GLY A 217 3.24 19.18 -8.54
N ARG A 218 3.50 20.26 -7.82
CA ARG A 218 3.31 20.35 -6.37
C ARG A 218 1.86 20.67 -6.03
N VAL A 219 1.32 19.98 -5.02
CA VAL A 219 0.00 20.26 -4.45
C VAL A 219 0.13 21.33 -3.35
N PRO A 220 -0.78 22.32 -3.29
CA PRO A 220 -2.01 22.46 -4.08
C PRO A 220 -1.87 23.22 -5.42
N GLU A 221 -0.72 23.80 -5.74
CA GLU A 221 -0.56 24.70 -6.89
C GLU A 221 -0.90 24.05 -8.24
N VAL A 222 -0.47 22.80 -8.44
CA VAL A 222 -0.71 22.01 -9.65
C VAL A 222 -2.20 21.79 -9.92
N LEU A 223 -3.04 21.79 -8.89
CA LEU A 223 -4.47 21.56 -9.02
C LEU A 223 -5.16 22.69 -9.82
N GLN A 224 -4.56 23.87 -9.90
CA GLN A 224 -5.05 24.98 -10.72
C GLN A 224 -4.81 24.78 -12.22
N THR A 225 -3.87 23.91 -12.59
CA THR A 225 -3.52 23.62 -13.99
C THR A 225 -4.46 22.62 -14.66
N GLY A 226 -5.17 21.83 -13.85
CA GLY A 226 -6.16 20.87 -14.32
C GLY A 226 -6.59 19.94 -13.20
N ALA A 227 -7.88 19.88 -12.95
CA ALA A 227 -8.49 19.01 -11.93
C ALA A 227 -9.91 18.65 -12.32
N PRO A 228 -10.44 17.49 -11.85
CA PRO A 228 -11.83 17.16 -12.08
C PRO A 228 -12.77 18.16 -11.40
N GLU A 229 -13.93 18.37 -12.03
CA GLU A 229 -14.99 19.23 -11.48
C GLU A 229 -15.66 18.59 -10.25
N GLN A 230 -15.75 17.25 -10.25
CA GLN A 230 -16.34 16.47 -9.18
C GLN A 230 -15.46 15.24 -8.90
N VAL A 231 -15.33 14.89 -7.62
CA VAL A 231 -14.50 13.78 -7.14
C VAL A 231 -15.40 12.72 -6.49
N ALA A 232 -15.20 11.46 -6.87
CA ALA A 232 -15.83 10.31 -6.23
C ALA A 232 -14.89 9.62 -5.23
N LEU A 233 -13.59 9.60 -5.50
CA LEU A 233 -12.56 9.04 -4.64
C LEU A 233 -11.36 9.98 -4.56
N MET A 234 -10.91 10.26 -3.34
CA MET A 234 -9.67 11.00 -3.07
C MET A 234 -8.72 10.14 -2.24
N HIS A 235 -7.57 9.77 -2.82
CA HIS A 235 -6.46 9.13 -2.13
C HIS A 235 -5.41 10.18 -1.76
N VAL A 236 -5.10 10.30 -0.47
CA VAL A 236 -4.20 11.31 0.10
C VAL A 236 -2.96 10.62 0.70
N ASP A 237 -1.80 10.81 0.08
CA ASP A 237 -0.53 10.14 0.41
C ASP A 237 0.68 11.07 0.14
N MET A 238 0.67 12.29 0.70
CA MET A 238 1.71 13.29 0.42
C MET A 238 2.75 13.39 1.53
N ASN A 239 2.55 12.67 2.64
CA ASN A 239 3.45 12.63 3.79
C ASN A 239 3.73 14.02 4.40
N ASN A 240 2.84 15.01 4.18
CA ASN A 240 2.99 16.36 4.73
C ASN A 240 1.69 17.15 4.87
N ALA A 241 1.54 17.83 6.01
CA ALA A 241 0.30 18.52 6.37
C ALA A 241 -0.09 19.68 5.45
N PRO A 242 0.83 20.60 5.03
CA PRO A 242 0.43 21.74 4.20
C PRO A 242 -0.18 21.33 2.86
N ALA A 243 0.40 20.33 2.18
CA ALA A 243 -0.14 19.83 0.92
C ALA A 243 -1.48 19.11 1.11
N GLU A 244 -1.61 18.28 2.14
CA GLU A 244 -2.84 17.51 2.43
C GLU A 244 -4.01 18.42 2.81
N ILE A 245 -3.79 19.40 3.68
CA ILE A 245 -4.81 20.41 3.99
C ILE A 245 -5.12 21.27 2.75
N GLY A 246 -4.12 21.65 1.96
CA GLY A 246 -4.34 22.38 0.70
C GLY A 246 -5.21 21.60 -0.29
N ALA A 247 -5.01 20.28 -0.38
CA ALA A 247 -5.85 19.40 -1.21
C ALA A 247 -7.27 19.28 -0.65
N LEU A 248 -7.44 19.15 0.66
CA LEU A 248 -8.76 19.14 1.30
C LEU A 248 -9.52 20.44 1.02
N GLU A 249 -8.89 21.60 1.19
CA GLU A 249 -9.53 22.89 0.87
C GLU A 249 -9.91 23.01 -0.61
N PHE A 250 -9.15 22.40 -1.52
CA PHE A 250 -9.45 22.43 -2.95
C PHE A 250 -10.56 21.47 -3.37
N PHE A 251 -10.51 20.22 -2.88
CA PHE A 251 -11.36 19.13 -3.37
C PHE A 251 -12.57 18.81 -2.50
N PHE A 252 -12.59 19.19 -1.22
CA PHE A 252 -13.64 18.71 -0.33
C PHE A 252 -15.05 19.13 -0.77
N GLU A 253 -15.23 20.35 -1.25
CA GLU A 253 -16.51 20.82 -1.80
C GLU A 253 -16.86 20.18 -3.15
N ARG A 254 -15.87 19.62 -3.86
CA ARG A 254 -16.06 18.87 -5.11
C ARG A 254 -16.31 17.38 -4.88
N LEU A 255 -16.10 16.88 -3.66
CA LEU A 255 -16.36 15.50 -3.31
C LEU A 255 -17.87 15.24 -3.33
N ALA A 256 -18.31 14.33 -4.19
CA ALA A 256 -19.71 13.97 -4.34
C ALA A 256 -20.28 13.33 -3.07
N PRO A 257 -21.61 13.41 -2.83
CA PRO A 257 -22.28 12.58 -1.83
C PRO A 257 -22.00 11.09 -2.07
N GLY A 258 -21.64 10.37 -1.01
CA GLY A 258 -21.14 9.00 -1.10
C GLY A 258 -19.67 8.88 -1.54
N GLY A 259 -19.01 10.00 -1.85
CA GLY A 259 -17.59 10.04 -2.18
C GLY A 259 -16.72 9.69 -0.99
N ILE A 260 -15.57 9.08 -1.26
CA ILE A 260 -14.67 8.55 -0.23
C ILE A 260 -13.34 9.30 -0.24
N ILE A 261 -12.81 9.58 0.95
CA ILE A 261 -11.43 9.99 1.15
C ILE A 261 -10.71 8.86 1.87
N VAL A 262 -9.58 8.42 1.33
CA VAL A 262 -8.64 7.52 2.00
C VAL A 262 -7.35 8.28 2.23
N PHE A 263 -6.96 8.40 3.50
CA PHE A 263 -5.68 8.94 3.94
C PHE A 263 -4.71 7.78 4.15
N ASP A 264 -3.56 7.76 3.50
CA ASP A 264 -2.63 6.63 3.62
C ASP A 264 -1.90 6.63 4.97
N ASP A 265 -1.58 7.83 5.47
CA ASP A 265 -0.72 8.02 6.64
C ASP A 265 -1.43 8.43 7.95
N PHE A 266 -2.76 8.54 7.96
CA PHE A 266 -3.55 9.15 9.06
C PHE A 266 -3.16 8.69 10.47
N CYS A 267 -2.95 7.40 10.68
CA CYS A 267 -2.63 6.78 11.97
C CYS A 267 -1.15 6.39 12.13
N TRP A 268 -0.27 6.82 11.24
CA TRP A 268 1.17 6.58 11.39
C TRP A 268 1.77 7.52 12.43
N ALA A 269 2.54 6.96 13.37
CA ALA A 269 3.18 7.75 14.43
C ALA A 269 4.14 8.83 13.87
N THR A 270 4.78 8.55 12.74
CA THR A 270 5.66 9.48 12.01
C THR A 270 4.90 10.60 11.31
N ALA A 271 3.60 10.44 11.08
CA ALA A 271 2.73 11.39 10.41
C ALA A 271 1.88 12.22 11.40
N ARG A 272 2.33 12.35 12.65
CA ARG A 272 1.53 12.98 13.72
C ARG A 272 1.13 14.43 13.41
N THR A 273 1.96 15.18 12.70
CA THR A 273 1.65 16.54 12.27
C THR A 273 0.45 16.57 11.33
N GLN A 274 0.40 15.64 10.36
CA GLN A 274 -0.71 15.49 9.42
C GLN A 274 -1.99 15.09 10.15
N TYR A 275 -1.92 14.03 10.96
CA TYR A 275 -3.05 13.58 11.79
C TYR A 275 -3.68 14.72 12.59
N ASN A 276 -2.87 15.52 13.28
CA ASN A 276 -3.39 16.63 14.10
C ASN A 276 -4.09 17.68 13.21
N ALA A 277 -3.49 18.05 12.08
CA ALA A 277 -4.04 19.03 11.16
C ALA A 277 -5.36 18.54 10.54
N GLU A 278 -5.41 17.29 10.09
CA GLU A 278 -6.60 16.68 9.51
C GLU A 278 -7.72 16.56 10.56
N VAL A 279 -7.42 16.08 11.76
CA VAL A 279 -8.41 15.99 12.84
C VAL A 279 -8.98 17.36 13.19
N GLU A 280 -8.15 18.40 13.31
CA GLU A 280 -8.62 19.77 13.54
C GLU A 280 -9.50 20.26 12.40
N TRP A 281 -9.08 20.02 11.15
CA TRP A 281 -9.79 20.44 9.94
C TRP A 281 -11.19 19.81 9.81
N PHE A 282 -11.30 18.50 10.07
CA PHE A 282 -12.58 17.78 10.07
C PHE A 282 -13.44 18.17 11.28
N ALA A 283 -12.86 18.30 12.47
CA ALA A 283 -13.59 18.66 13.68
C ALA A 283 -14.20 20.07 13.60
N ALA A 284 -13.51 21.03 12.98
CA ALA A 284 -14.03 22.37 12.72
C ALA A 284 -15.30 22.38 11.86
N ARG A 285 -15.55 21.27 11.12
CA ARG A 285 -16.72 21.06 10.26
C ARG A 285 -17.73 20.08 10.86
N GLY A 286 -17.52 19.62 12.10
CA GLY A 286 -18.39 18.62 12.74
C GLY A 286 -18.30 17.24 12.12
N LEU A 287 -17.18 16.93 11.46
CA LEU A 287 -16.95 15.66 10.76
C LEU A 287 -15.90 14.83 11.47
N HIS A 288 -15.89 13.53 11.17
CA HIS A 288 -14.97 12.57 11.77
C HIS A 288 -14.43 11.60 10.73
N VAL A 289 -13.11 11.35 10.77
CA VAL A 289 -12.44 10.32 10.00
C VAL A 289 -12.42 9.03 10.82
N LEU A 290 -12.68 7.89 10.18
CA LEU A 290 -12.51 6.56 10.78
C LEU A 290 -11.02 6.20 10.79
N PRO A 291 -10.35 6.11 11.96
CA PRO A 291 -8.98 5.64 12.04
C PRO A 291 -8.90 4.13 11.82
N MET A 292 -7.91 3.67 11.05
CA MET A 292 -7.68 2.26 10.75
C MET A 292 -6.37 1.75 11.36
N PRO A 293 -6.33 0.48 11.83
CA PRO A 293 -5.12 -0.11 12.40
C PRO A 293 -4.00 -0.35 11.37
N THR A 294 -4.30 -0.15 10.08
CA THR A 294 -3.33 -0.18 8.97
C THR A 294 -2.47 1.08 8.88
N GLY A 295 -2.76 2.09 9.71
CA GLY A 295 -2.18 3.42 9.57
C GLY A 295 -3.02 4.34 8.68
N GLN A 296 -4.02 3.83 7.98
CA GLN A 296 -4.89 4.63 7.12
C GLN A 296 -6.03 5.32 7.88
N GLY A 297 -6.66 6.30 7.24
CA GLY A 297 -7.90 6.94 7.68
C GLY A 297 -8.93 6.90 6.55
N VAL A 298 -10.21 6.75 6.89
CA VAL A 298 -11.30 6.72 5.90
C VAL A 298 -12.39 7.72 6.27
N PHE A 299 -12.82 8.50 5.30
CA PHE A 299 -14.00 9.35 5.41
C PHE A 299 -14.97 9.09 4.25
N VAL A 300 -16.27 9.09 4.54
CA VAL A 300 -17.33 8.99 3.52
C VAL A 300 -18.19 10.24 3.62
N LYS A 301 -18.32 10.97 2.52
CA LYS A 301 -19.17 12.17 2.46
C LYS A 301 -20.64 11.78 2.44
N SER A 302 -21.42 12.38 3.33
CA SER A 302 -22.89 12.24 3.39
C SER A 302 -23.58 12.89 2.20
#